data_AF-A0ABD6FB90-F1
#
_entry.id   AF-A0ABD6FB90-F1
#
_cell.length_a   1.000
_cell.length_b   1.000
_cell.length_c   1.000
_cell.angle_alpha   90.00
_cell.angle_beta   90.00
_cell.angle_gamma   90.00
#
_symmetry.space_group_name_H-M   'P 1'
#
loop_
_entity.id
_entity.type
_entity.pdbx_description
1 polymer ?
#
loop_
_entity_poly.entity_id
_entity_poly.type
_entity_poly.pdbx_seq_one_letter_code
_entity_poly.pdbx_strand_id
1 'polypeptide(L)'
;RMDDADRIIAIGSDRMMAAVGQARHEALKPYLKPHHYAIGSINSPMQCMLKEICAQCLQPHRDPQTGEVRYVFSCFNQDQPLDLVDFHGLSERLRQNSLQEKLTAQWLAHCMEELRRQRPMV
;
A
#
# COMPACT_ATOMS: atom_id res chain seq x y z
N ARG A 1 -25.43 -11.51 -1.00
CA ARG A 1 -25.50 -10.26 -0.19
C ARG A 1 -24.14 -10.04 0.49
N MET A 2 -23.86 -8.92 1.14
CA MET A 2 -22.52 -8.67 1.75
C MET A 2 -22.20 -9.65 2.89
N ASP A 3 -23.22 -10.14 3.57
CA ASP A 3 -23.19 -11.18 4.61
C ASP A 3 -22.93 -12.59 4.06
N ASP A 4 -22.80 -12.77 2.74
CA ASP A 4 -22.32 -14.01 2.14
C ASP A 4 -20.80 -14.02 1.90
N ALA A 5 -20.13 -12.87 2.00
CA ALA A 5 -18.71 -12.75 1.65
C ALA A 5 -17.79 -13.26 2.77
N ASP A 6 -16.97 -14.26 2.47
CA ASP A 6 -15.96 -14.80 3.40
C ASP A 6 -14.64 -14.01 3.36
N ARG A 7 -14.36 -13.32 2.26
CA ARG A 7 -13.10 -12.60 2.04
C ARG A 7 -13.30 -11.21 1.47
N ILE A 8 -12.45 -10.27 1.90
CA ILE A 8 -12.38 -8.91 1.40
C ILE A 8 -10.96 -8.68 0.85
N ILE A 9 -10.86 -8.09 -0.33
CA ILE A 9 -9.59 -7.66 -0.91
C ILE A 9 -9.65 -6.14 -1.07
N ALA A 10 -8.72 -5.43 -0.44
CA ALA A 10 -8.58 -3.99 -0.55
C ALA A 10 -7.34 -3.63 -1.38
N ILE A 11 -7.53 -2.85 -2.45
CA ILE A 11 -6.45 -2.39 -3.32
C ILE A 11 -6.67 -0.90 -3.55
N GLY A 12 -5.71 -0.08 -3.13
CA GLY A 12 -5.82 1.38 -3.20
C GLY A 12 -4.66 2.04 -2.48
N SER A 13 -4.87 3.29 -2.02
CA SER A 13 -3.88 3.94 -1.16
C SER A 13 -3.76 3.24 0.19
N ASP A 14 -2.61 3.39 0.84
CA ASP A 14 -2.34 2.96 2.22
C ASP A 14 -3.48 3.40 3.16
N ARG A 15 -3.91 4.66 3.04
CA ARG A 15 -4.98 5.23 3.87
C ARG A 15 -6.34 4.62 3.58
N MET A 16 -6.65 4.33 2.31
CA MET A 16 -7.91 3.66 1.94
C MET A 16 -7.94 2.23 2.45
N MET A 17 -6.84 1.48 2.29
CA MET A 17 -6.73 0.10 2.80
C MET A 17 -6.84 0.06 4.32
N ALA A 18 -6.21 1.00 5.03
CA ALA A 18 -6.37 1.15 6.48
C ALA A 18 -7.83 1.43 6.87
N ALA A 19 -8.51 2.33 6.14
CA ALA A 19 -9.91 2.66 6.40
C ALA A 19 -10.85 1.47 6.16
N VAL A 20 -10.61 0.65 5.13
CA VAL A 20 -11.35 -0.61 4.93
C VAL A 20 -11.06 -1.60 6.07
N GLY A 21 -9.79 -1.69 6.49
CA GLY A 21 -9.35 -2.51 7.62
C GLY A 21 -10.10 -2.18 8.91
N GLN A 22 -10.33 -0.89 9.18
CA GLN A 22 -11.10 -0.42 10.33
C GLN A 22 -12.61 -0.61 10.14
N ALA A 23 -13.16 -0.12 9.02
CA ALA A 23 -14.61 -0.04 8.79
C ALA A 23 -15.32 -1.39 8.90
N ARG A 24 -14.65 -2.48 8.51
CA ARG A 24 -15.20 -3.85 8.57
C ARG A 24 -15.44 -4.37 10.00
N HIS A 25 -14.71 -3.84 10.98
CA HIS A 25 -14.88 -4.15 12.41
C HIS A 25 -15.81 -3.15 13.12
N GLU A 26 -16.15 -2.05 12.45
CA GLU A 26 -16.94 -0.94 12.99
C GLU A 26 -18.22 -0.73 12.16
N ALA A 27 -18.26 0.31 11.31
CA ALA A 27 -19.45 0.76 10.59
C ALA A 27 -20.08 -0.33 9.70
N LEU A 28 -19.27 -1.26 9.16
CA LEU A 28 -19.74 -2.34 8.29
C LEU A 28 -20.00 -3.66 9.02
N LYS A 29 -19.68 -3.76 10.32
CA LYS A 29 -19.82 -4.99 11.11
C LYS A 29 -21.22 -5.63 11.02
N PRO A 30 -22.35 -4.89 11.02
CA PRO A 30 -23.67 -5.51 10.93
C PRO A 30 -23.99 -6.15 9.57
N TYR A 31 -23.21 -5.84 8.53
CA TYR A 31 -23.45 -6.26 7.16
C TYR A 31 -22.47 -7.33 6.66
N LEU A 32 -21.52 -7.75 7.50
CA LEU A 32 -20.44 -8.68 7.15
C LEU A 32 -20.49 -9.92 8.03
N LYS A 33 -19.98 -11.05 7.51
CA LYS A 33 -19.81 -12.26 8.31
C LYS A 33 -18.90 -11.99 9.53
N PRO A 34 -19.22 -12.50 10.74
CA PRO A 34 -18.38 -12.26 11.93
C PRO A 34 -16.93 -12.71 11.80
N HIS A 35 -16.67 -13.73 10.98
CA HIS A 35 -15.34 -14.33 10.79
C HIS A 35 -14.79 -14.12 9.37
N HIS A 36 -15.19 -13.02 8.70
CA HIS A 36 -14.62 -12.67 7.40
C HIS A 36 -13.11 -12.39 7.50
N TYR A 37 -12.37 -12.70 6.44
CA TYR A 37 -10.95 -12.45 6.36
C TYR A 37 -10.65 -11.33 5.36
N ALA A 38 -9.72 -10.44 5.67
CA ALA A 38 -9.41 -9.32 4.78
C ALA A 38 -7.92 -9.21 4.46
N ILE A 39 -7.61 -9.02 3.18
CA ILE A 39 -6.26 -8.80 2.66
C ILE A 39 -6.15 -7.44 2.00
N GLY A 40 -4.99 -6.80 2.16
CA GLY A 40 -4.59 -5.61 1.42
C GLY A 40 -3.47 -5.97 0.46
N SER A 41 -3.55 -5.48 -0.78
CA SER A 41 -2.44 -5.60 -1.74
C SER A 41 -1.46 -4.46 -1.48
N ILE A 42 -0.44 -4.73 -0.67
CA ILE A 42 0.37 -3.69 -0.05
C ILE A 42 1.36 -3.08 -1.04
N ASN A 43 1.25 -1.76 -1.20
CA ASN A 43 2.03 -0.95 -2.13
C ASN A 43 3.37 -0.48 -1.52
N SER A 44 4.08 -1.33 -0.77
CA SER A 44 5.38 -0.96 -0.18
C SER A 44 6.36 -0.50 -1.27
N PRO A 45 7.24 0.48 -1.01
CA PRO A 45 8.28 0.87 -1.96
C PRO A 45 9.11 -0.34 -2.40
N MET A 46 9.37 -0.50 -3.69
CA MET A 46 10.16 -1.61 -4.21
C MET A 46 11.32 -1.09 -5.06
N GLN A 47 12.49 -1.73 -4.93
CA GLN A 47 13.67 -1.44 -5.74
C GLN A 47 14.00 -2.61 -6.67
N CYS A 48 14.40 -3.75 -6.12
CA CYS A 48 14.85 -4.88 -6.95
C CYS A 48 13.71 -5.79 -7.44
N MET A 49 12.64 -5.94 -6.65
CA MET A 49 11.56 -6.92 -6.86
C MET A 49 12.04 -8.39 -7.01
N LEU A 50 13.26 -8.72 -6.59
CA LEU A 50 13.86 -10.05 -6.74
C LEU A 50 13.54 -11.03 -5.60
N LYS A 51 12.46 -10.80 -4.84
CA LYS A 51 12.01 -11.62 -3.69
C LYS A 51 13.06 -11.78 -2.58
N GLU A 52 12.89 -11.01 -1.51
CA GLU A 52 13.69 -11.14 -0.27
C GLU A 52 15.18 -10.75 -0.38
N ILE A 53 15.56 -10.01 -1.44
CA ILE A 53 16.96 -9.59 -1.67
C ILE A 53 17.28 -8.22 -1.06
N CYS A 54 16.66 -7.14 -1.54
CA CYS A 54 17.11 -5.77 -1.21
C CYS A 54 16.46 -5.13 0.03
N ALA A 55 15.41 -5.75 0.58
CA ALA A 55 14.60 -5.23 1.69
C ALA A 55 13.95 -3.84 1.52
N GLN A 56 14.05 -3.17 0.36
CA GLN A 56 13.29 -1.93 0.12
C GLN A 56 11.78 -2.13 0.33
N CYS A 57 11.25 -3.32 0.05
CA CYS A 57 9.84 -3.65 0.24
C CYS A 57 9.48 -4.19 1.64
N LEU A 58 10.35 -4.05 2.64
CA LEU A 58 10.10 -4.62 3.96
C LEU A 58 8.88 -3.96 4.63
N GLN A 59 7.89 -4.77 5.00
CA GLN A 59 6.67 -4.31 5.63
C GLN A 59 6.56 -4.94 7.03
N PRO A 60 6.52 -4.12 8.10
CA PRO A 60 6.26 -4.62 9.43
C PRO A 60 4.80 -5.08 9.56
N HIS A 61 4.65 -6.27 10.13
CA HIS A 61 3.41 -6.82 10.65
C HIS A 61 3.44 -6.76 12.16
N ARG A 62 2.39 -6.22 12.77
CA ARG A 62 2.23 -6.17 14.21
C ARG A 62 0.98 -6.92 14.61
N ASP A 63 1.15 -7.97 15.40
CA ASP A 63 0.02 -8.71 15.96
C ASP A 63 -0.70 -7.82 17.00
N PRO A 64 -2.00 -7.53 16.83
CA PRO A 64 -2.74 -6.67 17.76
C PRO A 64 -2.98 -7.33 19.13
N GLN A 65 -2.91 -8.66 19.23
CA GLN A 65 -3.12 -9.41 20.48
C GLN A 65 -1.84 -9.52 21.30
N THR A 66 -0.72 -9.85 20.65
CA THR A 66 0.55 -10.12 21.34
C THR A 66 1.52 -8.94 21.31
N GLY A 67 1.35 -8.02 20.35
CA GLY A 67 2.30 -6.94 20.08
C GLY A 67 3.58 -7.40 19.36
N GLU A 68 3.69 -8.68 19.02
CA GLU A 68 4.84 -9.24 18.27
C GLU A 68 4.96 -8.54 16.92
N VAL A 69 6.20 -8.18 16.55
CA VAL A 69 6.51 -7.59 15.24
C VAL A 69 7.23 -8.62 14.40
N ARG A 70 6.69 -8.89 13.22
CA ARG A 70 7.31 -9.70 12.17
C ARG A 70 7.50 -8.84 10.93
N TYR A 71 8.38 -9.26 10.03
CA TYR A 71 8.64 -8.53 8.80
C TYR A 71 8.32 -9.40 7.59
N VAL A 72 7.63 -8.79 6.63
CA VAL A 72 7.28 -9.42 5.36
C VAL A 72 7.91 -8.63 4.23
N PHE A 73 8.57 -9.31 3.30
CA PHE A 73 9.00 -8.68 2.06
C PHE A 73 7.80 -8.60 1.11
N SER A 74 7.26 -7.42 0.86
CA SER A 74 6.06 -7.28 0.00
C SER A 74 6.30 -7.76 -1.44
N CYS A 75 7.54 -7.79 -1.94
CA CYS A 75 7.85 -8.39 -3.25
C CYS A 75 7.79 -9.93 -3.24
N PHE A 76 7.84 -10.58 -2.06
CA PHE A 76 7.61 -12.00 -1.89
C PHE A 76 6.13 -12.30 -1.62
N ASN A 77 5.49 -11.55 -0.72
CA ASN A 77 4.06 -11.62 -0.47
C ASN A 77 3.42 -10.23 -0.42
N GLN A 78 2.78 -9.83 -1.52
CA GLN A 78 2.13 -8.52 -1.64
C GLN A 78 0.77 -8.49 -0.94
N ASP A 79 0.05 -9.61 -0.94
CA ASP A 79 -1.29 -9.71 -0.37
C ASP A 79 -1.21 -10.11 1.10
N GLN A 80 -1.38 -9.12 1.96
CA GLN A 80 -1.10 -9.24 3.39
C GLN A 80 -2.38 -9.06 4.22
N PRO A 81 -2.51 -9.72 5.38
CA PRO A 81 -3.69 -9.56 6.23
C PRO A 81 -3.82 -8.11 6.72
N LEU A 82 -4.99 -7.47 6.50
CA LEU A 82 -5.18 -6.06 6.88
C LEU A 82 -5.00 -5.81 8.37
N ASP A 83 -5.30 -6.79 9.24
CA ASP A 83 -5.17 -6.65 10.69
C ASP A 83 -3.74 -6.60 11.20
N LEU A 84 -2.78 -7.06 10.39
CA LEU A 84 -1.38 -7.13 10.81
C LEU A 84 -0.56 -5.97 10.26
N VAL A 85 -0.97 -5.37 9.14
CA VAL A 85 -0.17 -4.35 8.44
C VAL A 85 -0.05 -3.09 9.29
N ASP A 86 1.19 -2.67 9.56
CA ASP A 86 1.46 -1.33 10.11
C ASP A 86 1.29 -0.27 9.01
N PHE A 87 0.09 0.27 8.91
CA PHE A 87 -0.26 1.32 7.95
C PHE A 87 0.42 2.66 8.24
N HIS A 88 0.74 2.95 9.50
CA HIS A 88 1.49 4.17 9.83
C HIS A 88 2.91 4.07 9.28
N GLY A 89 3.59 2.96 9.56
CA GLY A 89 4.90 2.67 8.99
C GLY A 89 4.89 2.69 7.46
N LEU A 90 3.91 2.04 6.83
CA LEU A 90 3.75 2.07 5.37
C LEU A 90 3.63 3.51 4.83
N SER A 91 2.81 4.35 5.48
CA SER A 91 2.56 5.73 5.05
C SER A 91 3.81 6.60 5.11
N GLU A 92 4.63 6.45 6.14
CA GLU A 92 5.91 7.15 6.26
C GLU A 92 6.90 6.67 5.20
N ARG A 93 6.96 5.36 4.95
CA ARG A 93 7.85 4.77 3.93
C ARG A 93 7.48 5.21 2.52
N LEU A 94 6.19 5.28 2.19
CA LEU A 94 5.70 5.79 0.90
C LEU A 94 6.10 7.24 0.64
N ARG A 95 6.27 8.05 1.69
CA ARG A 95 6.61 9.48 1.57
C ARG A 95 8.11 9.76 1.54
N GLN A 96 8.96 8.76 1.75
CA GLN A 96 10.42 8.91 1.78
C GLN A 96 10.98 9.62 0.54
N ASN A 97 10.39 9.38 -0.63
CA ASN A 97 10.86 9.95 -1.89
C ASN A 97 10.09 11.20 -2.34
N SER A 98 9.21 11.77 -1.51
CA SER A 98 8.31 12.86 -1.93
C SER A 98 9.04 14.09 -2.48
N LEU A 99 10.21 14.44 -1.93
CA LEU A 99 11.02 15.54 -2.48
C LEU A 99 11.53 15.21 -3.90
N GLN A 100 12.08 14.01 -4.09
CA GLN A 100 12.61 13.58 -5.38
C GLN A 100 11.50 13.48 -6.43
N GLU A 101 10.34 12.95 -6.06
CA GLU A 101 9.16 12.89 -6.92
C GLU A 101 8.73 14.29 -7.39
N LYS A 102 8.65 15.26 -6.47
CA LYS A 102 8.27 16.64 -6.79
C LYS A 102 9.30 17.36 -7.67
N LEU A 103 10.59 17.20 -7.38
CA LEU A 103 11.67 17.78 -8.19
C LEU A 103 11.67 17.17 -9.59
N THR A 104 11.52 15.85 -9.69
CA THR A 104 11.46 15.13 -10.98
C THR A 104 10.25 15.59 -11.80
N ALA A 105 9.08 15.75 -11.17
CA ALA A 105 7.89 16.26 -11.85
C ALA A 105 8.09 17.67 -12.42
N GLN A 106 8.72 18.57 -11.66
CA GLN A 106 9.04 19.92 -12.13
C GLN A 106 10.06 19.90 -13.28
N TRP A 107 11.09 19.06 -13.16
CA TRP A 107 12.10 18.90 -14.21
C TRP A 107 11.48 18.37 -15.51
N LEU A 108 10.64 17.33 -15.42
CA LEU A 108 9.93 16.79 -16.58
C LEU A 108 9.00 17.83 -17.21
N ALA A 109 8.28 18.63 -16.41
CA ALA A 109 7.44 19.70 -16.93
C ALA A 109 8.25 20.71 -17.76
N HIS A 110 9.43 21.10 -17.27
CA HIS A 110 10.36 21.97 -17.98
C HIS A 110 10.85 21.33 -19.29
N CYS A 111 11.37 20.10 -19.25
CA CYS A 111 11.85 19.39 -20.45
C CYS A 111 10.75 19.21 -21.51
N MET A 112 9.51 18.92 -21.08
CA MET A 112 8.38 18.76 -22.00
C MET A 112 7.99 20.07 -22.68
N GLU A 113 8.11 21.21 -21.99
CA GLU A 113 7.89 22.52 -22.61
C GLU A 113 8.95 22.85 -23.66
N GLU A 114 10.22 22.58 -23.35
CA GLU A 114 11.32 22.77 -24.32
C GLU A 114 11.16 21.86 -25.55
N LEU A 115 10.80 20.59 -25.33
CA LEU A 115 10.62 19.63 -26.42
C LEU A 115 9.52 20.08 -27.39
N ARG A 116 8.40 20.60 -26.88
CA ARG A 116 7.30 21.14 -27.70
C ARG A 116 7.72 22.36 -28.54
N ARG A 117 8.66 23.16 -28.05
CA ARG A 117 9.21 24.30 -28.80
C ARG A 117 10.15 23.84 -29.92
N GLN A 118 10.93 22.79 -29.68
CA GLN A 118 11.91 22.27 -30.63
C GLN A 118 11.29 21.40 -31.73
N ARG A 119 10.22 20.67 -31.42
CA ARG A 119 9.57 19.74 -32.36
C ARG A 119 8.05 19.76 -32.16
N PRO A 120 7.26 19.76 -33.25
CA PRO A 120 5.84 19.48 -33.13
C PRO A 120 5.67 18.08 -32.54
N MET A 121 5.03 17.97 -31.38
CA MET A 121 4.62 16.67 -30.87
C MET A 121 3.42 16.19 -31.68
N VAL A 122 3.53 14.99 -32.25
CA VAL A 122 2.43 14.29 -32.94
C VAL A 122 1.46 13.76 -31.90
#